data_AF-A0A931YSN1-F1
#
_entry.id   AF-A0A931YSN1-F1
#
_cell.length_a   1.000
_cell.length_b   1.000
_cell.length_c   1.000
_cell.angle_alpha   90.00
_cell.angle_beta   90.00
_cell.angle_gamma   90.00
#
_symmetry.space_group_name_H-M   'P 1'
#
loop_
_entity.id
_entity.type
_entity.pdbx_description
1 polymer ?
#
loop_
_entity_poly.entity_id
_entity_poly.type
_entity_poly.pdbx_seq_one_letter_code
_entity_poly.pdbx_strand_id
1 'polypeptide(L)'
;MPRIISVINEADGSEMVLIPGGEFIMGEERTVVNVNAFYIDMFPIINSQYKKFIEITGIREPFFWDDERFNKPLQPVVGVSWNDAVAYAKWAGKRLPKEIEWEKAARGVDGREYPWGNTQPDNTKAVYNLDPNKGAPAPIGNRKEGASPYGCFDMAGNVWEWCEDWYEEGKFRVVRGGSWVNHHYILRSAYRSCSYPEGRDNNVGFRCVKQSK
;
A
#
# COMPACT_ATOMS: atom_id res chain seq x y z
N MET A 1 14.59 18.88 4.46
CA MET A 1 13.68 17.73 4.56
C MET A 1 13.85 17.11 5.95
N PRO A 2 12.78 16.75 6.67
CA PRO A 2 12.92 16.04 7.93
C PRO A 2 13.65 14.70 7.71
N ARG A 3 14.43 14.27 8.69
CA ARG A 3 15.15 13.00 8.65
C ARG A 3 14.13 11.86 8.66
N ILE A 4 14.10 11.04 7.61
CA ILE A 4 13.31 9.81 7.59
C ILE A 4 13.93 8.85 8.61
N ILE A 5 13.13 8.37 9.54
CA ILE A 5 13.51 7.34 10.51
C ILE A 5 12.93 6.02 9.98
N SER A 6 13.78 5.05 9.69
CA SER A 6 13.36 3.74 9.20
C SER A 6 13.99 2.59 10.01
N VAL A 7 13.34 1.44 9.94
CA VAL A 7 13.78 0.17 10.52
C VAL A 7 13.60 -0.95 9.50
N ILE A 8 14.41 -1.99 9.58
CA ILE A 8 14.20 -3.21 8.79
C ILE A 8 13.41 -4.21 9.64
N ASN A 9 12.31 -4.75 9.10
CA ASN A 9 11.62 -5.86 9.73
C ASN A 9 12.40 -7.16 9.48
N GLU A 10 12.73 -7.86 10.56
CA GLU A 10 13.59 -9.05 10.50
C GLU A 10 12.93 -10.25 9.82
N ALA A 11 11.60 -10.37 9.87
CA ALA A 11 10.88 -11.53 9.35
C ALA A 11 10.83 -11.54 7.81
N ASP A 12 10.53 -10.38 7.20
CA ASP A 12 10.39 -10.27 5.74
C ASP A 12 11.50 -9.47 5.05
N GLY A 13 12.26 -8.67 5.79
CA GLY A 13 13.29 -7.77 5.28
C GLY A 13 12.74 -6.46 4.70
N SER A 14 11.47 -6.12 4.94
CA SER A 14 10.91 -4.84 4.50
C SER A 14 11.53 -3.68 5.27
N GLU A 15 11.80 -2.58 4.60
CA GLU A 15 12.07 -1.31 5.27
C GLU A 15 10.75 -0.64 5.66
N MET A 16 10.62 -0.23 6.92
CA MET A 16 9.47 0.47 7.46
C MET A 16 9.86 1.87 7.92
N VAL A 17 9.08 2.88 7.58
CA VAL A 17 9.29 4.28 7.97
C VAL A 17 8.39 4.64 9.15
N LEU A 18 8.93 5.45 10.08
CA LEU A 18 8.17 5.99 11.20
C LEU A 18 7.26 7.12 10.73
N ILE A 19 5.97 6.99 10.96
CA ILE A 19 4.99 8.06 10.86
C ILE A 19 4.80 8.66 12.26
N PRO A 20 5.16 9.94 12.48
CA PRO A 20 4.97 10.58 13.77
C PRO A 20 3.50 10.62 14.17
N GLY A 21 3.23 10.43 15.46
CA GLY A 21 1.89 10.62 16.02
C GLY A 21 1.43 12.08 15.93
N GLY A 22 0.13 12.31 16.05
CA GLY A 22 -0.46 13.65 16.06
C GLY A 22 -1.53 13.85 14.99
N GLU A 23 -2.01 15.09 14.93
CA GLU A 23 -3.12 15.49 14.08
C GLU A 23 -2.75 15.56 12.59
N PHE A 24 -3.71 15.27 11.73
CA PHE A 24 -3.62 15.49 10.30
C PHE A 24 -5.00 15.70 9.68
N ILE A 25 -5.02 16.21 8.44
CA ILE A 25 -6.23 16.44 7.66
C ILE A 25 -6.60 15.17 6.87
N MET A 26 -7.68 14.51 7.27
CA MET A 26 -8.24 13.31 6.64
C MET A 26 -9.48 13.63 5.78
N GLY A 27 -9.70 12.80 4.75
CA GLY A 27 -10.86 12.82 3.87
C GLY A 27 -10.88 13.96 2.85
N GLU A 28 -11.80 13.83 1.88
CA GLU A 28 -12.18 14.90 0.95
C GLU A 28 -12.83 16.08 1.72
N GLU A 29 -13.52 15.79 2.82
CA GLU A 29 -14.12 16.78 3.74
C GLU A 29 -13.09 17.52 4.60
N ARG A 30 -11.81 17.15 4.52
CA ARG A 30 -10.68 17.78 5.24
C ARG A 30 -10.89 17.90 6.76
N THR A 31 -11.35 16.82 7.38
CA THR A 31 -11.53 16.73 8.84
C THR A 31 -10.20 16.55 9.56
N VAL A 32 -10.01 17.21 10.69
CA VAL A 32 -8.84 17.01 11.55
C VAL A 32 -9.06 15.77 12.42
N VAL A 33 -8.13 14.82 12.34
CA VAL A 33 -8.14 13.58 13.14
C VAL A 33 -6.74 13.31 13.69
N ASN A 34 -6.63 12.44 14.69
CA ASN A 34 -5.38 12.11 15.34
C ASN A 34 -5.07 10.61 15.24
N VAL A 35 -3.79 10.28 15.05
CA VAL A 35 -3.28 8.90 15.13
C VAL A 35 -2.01 8.85 15.96
N ASN A 36 -1.83 7.75 16.67
CA ASN A 36 -0.58 7.47 17.37
C ASN A 36 0.58 7.30 16.38
N ALA A 37 1.82 7.31 16.89
CA ALA A 37 2.98 6.99 16.06
C ALA A 37 2.98 5.50 15.68
N PHE A 38 3.36 5.20 14.44
CA PHE A 38 3.48 3.83 13.93
C PHE A 38 4.55 3.74 12.86
N TYR A 39 5.06 2.54 12.61
CA TYR A 39 5.86 2.22 11.45
C TYR A 39 4.95 1.69 10.34
N ILE A 40 5.22 2.07 9.09
CA ILE A 40 4.56 1.52 7.89
C ILE A 40 5.61 1.10 6.87
N ASP A 41 5.37 0.02 6.13
CA ASP A 41 6.27 -0.39 5.06
C ASP A 41 6.46 0.75 4.04
N MET A 42 7.72 1.00 3.68
CA MET A 42 8.11 2.04 2.74
C MET A 42 7.50 1.80 1.34
N PHE A 43 7.39 0.53 0.95
CA PHE A 43 6.83 0.07 -0.31
C PHE A 43 5.73 -0.98 -0.03
N PRO A 44 4.86 -1.30 -1.02
CA PRO A 44 4.01 -2.49 -0.95
C PRO A 44 4.83 -3.76 -0.74
N ILE A 45 4.21 -4.79 -0.17
CA ILE A 45 4.85 -6.10 -0.07
C ILE A 45 5.10 -6.65 -1.48
N ILE A 46 6.33 -7.07 -1.74
CA ILE A 46 6.75 -7.57 -3.06
C ILE A 46 6.77 -9.10 -3.12
N ASN A 47 6.74 -9.64 -4.34
CA ASN A 47 6.74 -11.08 -4.57
C ASN A 47 7.89 -11.82 -3.87
N SER A 48 9.11 -11.26 -3.86
CA SER A 48 10.24 -11.91 -3.16
C SER A 48 10.07 -11.98 -1.64
N GLN A 49 9.37 -11.01 -1.03
CA GLN A 49 9.04 -11.05 0.39
C GLN A 49 7.90 -12.04 0.66
N TYR A 50 6.88 -12.07 -0.19
CA TYR A 50 5.77 -13.03 -0.10
C TYR A 50 6.23 -14.47 -0.35
N LYS A 51 7.23 -14.67 -1.21
CA LYS A 51 7.84 -15.98 -1.46
C LYS A 51 8.45 -16.59 -0.19
N LYS A 52 9.14 -15.80 0.64
CA LYS A 52 9.67 -16.26 1.94
C LYS A 52 8.55 -16.78 2.84
N PHE A 53 7.43 -16.07 2.89
CA PHE A 53 6.25 -16.46 3.65
C PHE A 53 5.68 -17.80 3.17
N ILE A 54 5.56 -18.00 1.86
CA ILE A 54 5.12 -19.27 1.26
C ILE A 54 6.08 -20.41 1.64
N GLU A 55 7.39 -20.21 1.45
CA GLU A 55 8.42 -21.22 1.71
C GLU A 55 8.44 -21.67 3.18
N ILE A 56 8.16 -20.74 4.11
CA ILE A 56 8.18 -21.03 5.55
C ILE A 56 6.86 -21.65 6.04
N THR A 57 5.71 -21.20 5.51
CA THR A 57 4.39 -21.58 6.05
C THR A 57 3.69 -22.69 5.27
N GLY A 58 4.12 -22.95 4.03
CA GLY A 58 3.45 -23.88 3.13
C GLY A 58 2.07 -23.42 2.66
N ILE A 59 1.73 -22.15 2.86
CA ILE A 59 0.47 -21.59 2.35
C ILE A 59 0.49 -21.57 0.82
N ARG A 60 -0.70 -21.64 0.21
CA ARG A 60 -0.83 -21.60 -1.26
C ARG A 60 -0.27 -20.32 -1.87
N GLU A 61 0.15 -20.42 -3.12
CA GLU A 61 0.60 -19.29 -3.92
C GLU A 61 -0.55 -18.31 -4.26
N PRO A 62 -0.24 -17.03 -4.55
CA PRO A 62 -1.20 -16.06 -5.08
C PRO A 62 -1.82 -16.50 -6.41
N PHE A 63 -3.01 -15.97 -6.70
CA PHE A 63 -3.80 -16.42 -7.87
C PHE A 63 -3.10 -16.23 -9.22
N PHE A 64 -2.24 -15.21 -9.36
CA PHE A 64 -1.52 -14.89 -10.61
C PHE A 64 -0.04 -15.28 -10.58
N TRP A 65 0.37 -16.16 -9.68
CA TRP A 65 1.79 -16.46 -9.43
C TRP A 65 2.52 -17.09 -10.64
N ASP A 66 1.80 -17.84 -11.47
CA ASP A 66 2.32 -18.45 -12.70
C ASP A 66 2.35 -17.49 -13.90
N ASP A 67 1.74 -16.30 -13.79
CA ASP A 67 1.75 -15.29 -14.86
C ASP A 67 2.98 -14.38 -14.70
N GLU A 68 3.87 -14.43 -15.69
CA GLU A 68 5.11 -13.65 -15.71
C GLU A 68 4.91 -12.13 -15.61
N ARG A 69 3.71 -11.62 -15.92
CA ARG A 69 3.38 -10.20 -15.76
C ARG A 69 3.29 -9.79 -14.29
N PHE A 70 3.01 -10.72 -13.38
CA PHE A 70 2.69 -10.42 -11.98
C PHE A 70 3.66 -11.03 -10.97
N ASN A 71 4.62 -11.85 -11.39
CA ASN A 71 5.45 -12.67 -10.49
C ASN A 71 6.92 -12.22 -10.36
N LYS A 72 7.31 -11.08 -10.94
CA LYS A 72 8.71 -10.64 -10.86
C LYS A 72 9.08 -10.25 -9.42
N PRO A 73 10.30 -10.54 -8.94
CA PRO A 73 10.65 -10.47 -7.51
C PRO A 73 10.41 -9.12 -6.82
N LEU A 74 10.55 -8.01 -7.56
CA LEU A 74 10.43 -6.64 -7.06
C LEU A 74 9.07 -6.00 -7.37
N GLN A 75 8.14 -6.72 -8.01
CA GLN A 75 6.76 -6.24 -8.18
C GLN A 75 5.98 -6.44 -6.89
N PRO A 76 5.03 -5.53 -6.58
CA PRO A 76 4.03 -5.77 -5.55
C PRO A 76 3.33 -7.12 -5.77
N VAL A 77 3.13 -7.87 -4.69
CA VAL A 77 2.32 -9.09 -4.74
C VAL A 77 0.86 -8.73 -4.98
N VAL A 78 0.21 -9.45 -5.88
CA VAL A 78 -1.22 -9.35 -6.22
C VAL A 78 -1.85 -10.73 -6.31
N GLY A 79 -3.16 -10.83 -6.47
CA GLY A 79 -3.85 -12.12 -6.47
C GLY A 79 -3.96 -12.73 -5.06
N VAL A 80 -3.90 -11.88 -4.03
CA VAL A 80 -4.03 -12.23 -2.61
C VAL A 80 -5.33 -11.65 -2.06
N SER A 81 -6.00 -12.43 -1.21
CA SER A 81 -7.20 -11.98 -0.51
C SER A 81 -6.85 -11.11 0.69
N TRP A 82 -7.85 -10.45 1.27
CA TRP A 82 -7.65 -9.72 2.52
C TRP A 82 -7.16 -10.67 3.63
N ASN A 83 -7.70 -11.89 3.69
CA ASN A 83 -7.30 -12.90 4.67
C ASN A 83 -5.85 -13.38 4.45
N ASP A 84 -5.41 -13.51 3.18
CA ASP A 84 -4.00 -13.82 2.86
C ASP A 84 -3.07 -12.69 3.34
N ALA A 85 -3.45 -11.44 3.08
CA ALA A 85 -2.69 -10.25 3.49
C ALA A 85 -2.59 -10.15 5.02
N VAL A 86 -3.67 -10.47 5.74
CA VAL A 86 -3.67 -10.56 7.22
C VAL A 86 -2.76 -11.69 7.71
N ALA A 87 -2.80 -12.87 7.07
CA ALA A 87 -1.95 -13.99 7.45
C ALA A 87 -0.47 -13.66 7.28
N TYR A 88 -0.10 -13.04 6.15
CA TYR A 88 1.24 -12.53 5.92
C TYR A 88 1.66 -11.51 6.99
N ALA A 89 0.81 -10.50 7.23
CA ALA A 89 1.15 -9.43 8.17
C ALA A 89 1.37 -9.99 9.58
N LYS A 90 0.53 -10.94 10.03
CA LYS A 90 0.70 -11.64 11.31
C LYS A 90 2.00 -12.42 11.37
N TRP A 91 2.32 -13.18 10.32
CA TRP A 91 3.58 -13.93 10.22
C TRP A 91 4.80 -13.01 10.33
N ALA A 92 4.74 -11.83 9.70
CA ALA A 92 5.81 -10.83 9.75
C ALA A 92 5.86 -10.02 11.08
N GLY A 93 5.00 -10.32 12.05
CA GLY A 93 4.91 -9.58 13.31
C GLY A 93 4.38 -8.15 13.14
N LYS A 94 3.47 -7.96 12.17
CA LYS A 94 2.83 -6.71 11.75
C LYS A 94 1.30 -6.87 11.74
N ARG A 95 0.60 -5.87 11.19
CA ARG A 95 -0.82 -5.93 10.80
C ARG A 95 -1.05 -5.11 9.52
N LEU A 96 -2.23 -5.21 8.94
CA LEU A 96 -2.65 -4.26 7.90
C LEU A 96 -2.82 -2.86 8.49
N PRO A 97 -2.56 -1.80 7.71
CA PRO A 97 -2.84 -0.44 8.14
C PRO A 97 -4.33 -0.27 8.40
N LYS A 98 -4.68 0.50 9.43
CA LYS A 98 -5.97 1.17 9.41
C LYS A 98 -5.95 2.19 8.30
N GLU A 99 -7.10 2.47 7.73
CA GLU A 99 -7.17 3.41 6.63
C GLU A 99 -6.69 4.81 7.04
N ILE A 100 -7.05 5.27 8.24
CA ILE A 100 -6.57 6.53 8.79
C ILE A 100 -5.03 6.60 8.86
N GLU A 101 -4.36 5.47 9.12
CA GLU A 101 -2.89 5.37 9.15
C GLU A 101 -2.31 5.43 7.74
N TRP A 102 -2.89 4.64 6.82
CA TRP A 102 -2.51 4.65 5.41
C TRP A 102 -2.61 6.07 4.82
N GLU A 103 -3.71 6.74 5.12
CA GLU A 103 -4.04 8.05 4.59
C GLU A 103 -3.09 9.13 5.10
N LYS A 104 -2.76 9.11 6.41
CA LYS A 104 -1.73 9.98 6.98
C LYS A 104 -0.39 9.73 6.31
N ALA A 105 0.02 8.46 6.23
CA ALA A 105 1.29 8.08 5.62
C ALA A 105 1.40 8.57 4.17
N ALA A 106 0.30 8.59 3.41
CA ALA A 106 0.27 9.09 2.05
C ALA A 106 0.48 10.60 1.99
N ARG A 107 -0.30 11.38 2.74
CA ARG A 107 -0.48 12.83 2.47
C ARG A 107 0.23 13.79 3.41
N GLY A 108 0.73 13.33 4.55
CA GLY A 108 1.23 14.23 5.58
C GLY A 108 0.13 14.90 6.42
N VAL A 109 0.46 16.08 6.96
CA VAL A 109 -0.41 16.86 7.86
C VAL A 109 -1.17 17.98 7.14
N ASP A 110 -0.68 18.38 5.96
CA ASP A 110 -1.15 19.51 5.15
C ASP A 110 -2.28 19.14 4.16
N GLY A 111 -2.71 17.88 4.14
CA GLY A 111 -3.85 17.43 3.35
C GLY A 111 -3.59 17.47 1.84
N ARG A 112 -2.45 16.93 1.40
CA ARG A 112 -2.05 16.86 -0.01
C ARG A 112 -3.00 15.99 -0.83
N GLU A 113 -3.20 16.38 -2.09
CA GLU A 113 -4.01 15.63 -3.04
C GLU A 113 -3.36 14.31 -3.45
N TYR A 114 -2.04 14.32 -3.68
CA TYR A 114 -1.20 13.15 -3.94
C TYR A 114 -0.03 13.10 -2.96
N PRO A 115 0.67 11.96 -2.82
CA PRO A 115 1.76 11.84 -1.85
C PRO A 115 2.85 12.91 -1.98
N TRP A 116 3.20 13.26 -3.22
CA TRP A 116 4.22 14.26 -3.53
C TRP A 116 3.72 15.71 -3.48
N GLY A 117 2.41 15.96 -3.37
CA GLY A 117 1.83 17.30 -3.39
C GLY A 117 0.54 17.38 -4.20
N ASN A 118 0.27 18.55 -4.78
CA ASN A 118 -1.00 18.84 -5.47
C ASN A 118 -0.85 18.93 -7.01
N THR A 119 0.23 18.37 -7.54
CA THR A 119 0.44 18.25 -8.99
C THR A 119 -0.04 16.89 -9.47
N GLN A 120 -0.64 16.86 -10.66
CA GLN A 120 -1.12 15.61 -11.27
C GLN A 120 0.03 14.60 -11.44
N PRO A 121 -0.28 13.29 -11.38
CA PRO A 121 0.70 12.23 -11.56
C PRO A 121 1.29 12.23 -12.97
N ASP A 122 2.56 11.86 -13.06
CA ASP A 122 3.24 11.47 -14.28
C ASP A 122 3.98 10.15 -14.05
N ASN A 123 4.67 9.65 -15.08
CA ASN A 123 5.38 8.38 -15.00
C ASN A 123 6.67 8.44 -14.15
N THR A 124 7.08 9.60 -13.64
CA THR A 124 8.17 9.70 -12.64
C THR A 124 7.65 9.55 -11.21
N LYS A 125 6.34 9.75 -11.01
CA LYS A 125 5.65 9.77 -9.70
C LYS A 125 4.80 8.54 -9.43
N ALA A 126 4.15 7.97 -10.45
CA ALA A 126 3.21 6.86 -10.25
C ALA A 126 3.25 5.84 -11.39
N VAL A 127 2.62 4.68 -11.15
CA VAL A 127 2.32 3.65 -12.16
C VAL A 127 0.81 3.62 -12.29
N TYR A 128 0.27 4.10 -13.42
CA TYR A 128 -1.17 4.29 -13.58
C TYR A 128 -1.58 4.36 -15.05
N ASN A 129 -2.88 4.28 -15.33
CA ASN A 129 -3.45 4.42 -16.66
C ASN A 129 -2.83 3.49 -17.73
N LEU A 130 -2.45 2.27 -17.35
CA LEU A 130 -1.95 1.27 -18.30
C LEU A 130 -3.11 0.46 -18.91
N ASP A 131 -2.90 -0.04 -20.13
CA ASP A 131 -3.84 -0.93 -20.84
C ASP A 131 -4.11 -2.20 -20.01
N PRO A 132 -5.37 -2.51 -19.62
CA PRO A 132 -5.70 -3.70 -18.82
C PRO A 132 -5.21 -5.03 -19.40
N ASN A 133 -5.05 -5.12 -20.72
CA ASN A 133 -4.64 -6.36 -21.40
C ASN A 133 -3.12 -6.53 -21.44
N LYS A 134 -2.36 -5.46 -21.26
CA LYS A 134 -0.89 -5.43 -21.43
C LYS A 134 -0.14 -5.00 -20.17
N GLY A 135 -0.79 -4.20 -19.33
CA GLY A 135 -0.24 -3.63 -18.11
C GLY A 135 -0.22 -4.61 -16.94
N ALA A 136 0.57 -4.24 -15.94
CA ALA A 136 0.74 -4.96 -14.68
C ALA A 136 1.36 -4.00 -13.65
N PRO A 137 1.43 -4.37 -12.36
CA PRO A 137 2.24 -3.65 -11.38
C PRO A 137 3.68 -3.51 -11.86
N ALA A 138 4.33 -2.39 -11.59
CA ALA A 138 5.76 -2.21 -11.93
C ALA A 138 6.64 -2.51 -10.72
N PRO A 139 7.91 -2.90 -10.93
CA PRO A 139 8.87 -3.04 -9.84
C PRO A 139 9.00 -1.75 -9.01
N ILE A 140 9.07 -1.91 -7.69
CA ILE A 140 9.24 -0.81 -6.73
C ILE A 140 10.55 -0.03 -6.97
N GLY A 141 10.63 1.19 -6.43
CA GLY A 141 11.85 2.01 -6.45
C GLY A 141 12.11 2.79 -7.77
N ASN A 142 11.26 2.61 -8.78
CA ASN A 142 11.38 3.29 -10.08
C ASN A 142 10.67 4.65 -10.15
N ARG A 143 9.92 5.04 -9.10
CA ARG A 143 9.13 6.28 -9.03
C ARG A 143 9.65 7.20 -7.92
N LYS A 144 10.90 7.67 -8.10
CA LYS A 144 11.64 8.39 -7.04
C LYS A 144 10.99 9.73 -6.64
N GLU A 145 10.25 10.36 -7.55
CA GLU A 145 9.52 11.60 -7.27
C GLU A 145 8.14 11.34 -6.62
N GLY A 146 7.74 10.07 -6.51
CA GLY A 146 6.44 9.64 -6.01
C GLY A 146 6.32 9.51 -4.48
N ALA A 147 7.38 9.84 -3.74
CA ALA A 147 7.39 9.70 -2.29
C ALA A 147 6.36 10.62 -1.60
N SER A 148 5.72 10.07 -0.59
CA SER A 148 4.99 10.82 0.44
C SER A 148 5.93 11.72 1.25
N PRO A 149 5.40 12.65 2.08
CA PRO A 149 6.21 13.49 2.96
C PRO A 149 7.06 12.71 3.97
N TYR A 150 6.69 11.44 4.22
CA TYR A 150 7.36 10.54 5.17
C TYR A 150 8.27 9.51 4.48
N GLY A 151 8.36 9.52 3.15
CA GLY A 151 9.20 8.59 2.39
C GLY A 151 8.54 7.28 1.99
N CYS A 152 7.24 7.09 2.24
CA CYS A 152 6.48 5.98 1.64
C CYS A 152 6.33 6.20 0.13
N PHE A 153 6.65 5.19 -0.68
CA PHE A 153 6.50 5.18 -2.13
C PHE A 153 5.29 4.36 -2.55
N ASP A 154 4.87 4.54 -3.80
CA ASP A 154 3.76 3.82 -4.42
C ASP A 154 2.45 3.92 -3.62
N MET A 155 2.28 5.00 -2.83
CA MET A 155 1.03 5.33 -2.15
C MET A 155 -0.04 5.86 -3.13
N ALA A 156 0.31 6.01 -4.42
CA ALA A 156 -0.58 6.41 -5.49
C ALA A 156 -0.25 5.59 -6.75
N GLY A 157 -1.18 4.73 -7.16
CA GLY A 157 -1.02 3.81 -8.27
C GLY A 157 -0.25 2.54 -7.88
N ASN A 158 0.29 1.85 -8.89
CA ASN A 158 0.87 0.52 -8.81
C ASN A 158 -0.17 -0.53 -8.39
N VAL A 159 -0.54 -0.64 -7.12
CA VAL A 159 -1.60 -1.54 -6.66
C VAL A 159 -2.51 -0.85 -5.64
N TRP A 160 -3.78 -1.21 -5.65
CA TRP A 160 -4.65 -0.98 -4.51
C TRP A 160 -4.09 -1.70 -3.29
N GLU A 161 -4.30 -1.13 -2.10
CA GLU A 161 -3.77 -1.72 -0.88
C GLU A 161 -4.84 -1.98 0.16
N TRP A 162 -4.93 -3.23 0.60
CA TRP A 162 -5.83 -3.65 1.67
C TRP A 162 -5.59 -2.87 2.97
N CYS A 163 -6.68 -2.37 3.55
CA CYS A 163 -6.71 -1.82 4.92
C CYS A 163 -7.49 -2.76 5.86
N GLU A 164 -7.31 -2.58 7.17
CA GLU A 164 -8.02 -3.34 8.20
C GLU A 164 -9.53 -3.02 8.20
N ASP A 165 -9.90 -1.79 7.89
CA ASP A 165 -11.26 -1.27 8.03
C ASP A 165 -12.28 -1.94 7.09
N TRP A 166 -13.50 -2.10 7.60
CA TRP A 166 -14.66 -2.39 6.76
C TRP A 166 -15.08 -1.13 6.01
N TYR A 167 -15.38 -1.28 4.72
CA TYR A 167 -16.08 -0.28 3.93
C TYR A 167 -17.60 -0.45 4.11
N GLU A 168 -18.08 -1.70 4.02
CA GLU A 168 -19.41 -2.14 4.41
C GLU A 168 -19.23 -3.41 5.24
N GLU A 169 -19.66 -3.38 6.50
CA GLU A 169 -19.39 -4.45 7.45
C GLU A 169 -19.92 -5.80 6.96
N GLY A 170 -19.07 -6.83 7.03
CA GLY A 170 -19.40 -8.18 6.58
C GLY A 170 -19.40 -8.39 5.07
N LYS A 171 -19.13 -7.36 4.25
CA LYS A 171 -19.21 -7.45 2.79
C LYS A 171 -17.99 -6.93 2.06
N PHE A 172 -17.49 -5.75 2.41
CA PHE A 172 -16.41 -5.08 1.69
C PHE A 172 -15.34 -4.52 2.62
N ARG A 173 -14.08 -4.76 2.30
CA ARG A 173 -12.93 -4.16 3.00
C ARG A 173 -12.44 -2.94 2.24
N VAL A 174 -11.91 -1.97 2.97
CA VAL A 174 -11.32 -0.77 2.37
C VAL A 174 -10.06 -1.14 1.58
N VAL A 175 -9.91 -0.53 0.41
CA VAL A 175 -8.64 -0.44 -0.31
C VAL A 175 -8.30 1.01 -0.66
N ARG A 176 -7.01 1.36 -0.67
CA ARG A 176 -6.52 2.72 -0.93
C ARG A 176 -5.42 2.77 -2.00
N GLY A 177 -5.16 3.97 -2.53
CA GLY A 177 -4.03 4.28 -3.42
C GLY A 177 -4.31 4.24 -4.92
N GLY A 178 -5.33 3.51 -5.37
CA GLY A 178 -5.48 3.24 -6.80
C GLY A 178 -4.44 2.24 -7.29
N SER A 179 -4.58 1.78 -8.53
CA SER A 179 -3.66 0.79 -9.12
C SER A 179 -3.19 1.18 -10.51
N TRP A 180 -2.30 0.36 -11.07
CA TRP A 180 -1.70 0.52 -12.39
C TRP A 180 -2.71 0.74 -13.53
N VAL A 181 -3.96 0.28 -13.38
CA VAL A 181 -5.01 0.41 -14.41
C VAL A 181 -5.84 1.69 -14.26
N ASN A 182 -5.78 2.36 -13.11
CA ASN A 182 -6.69 3.46 -12.79
C ASN A 182 -6.18 4.81 -13.33
N HIS A 183 -7.11 5.73 -13.61
CA HIS A 183 -6.81 7.11 -13.99
C HIS A 183 -6.47 7.98 -12.77
N HIS A 184 -5.81 9.12 -13.02
CA HIS A 184 -5.24 9.99 -11.99
C HIS A 184 -6.22 10.39 -10.86
N TYR A 185 -7.51 10.58 -11.13
CA TYR A 185 -8.49 10.98 -10.11
C TYR A 185 -8.70 9.92 -9.02
N ILE A 186 -8.45 8.64 -9.32
CA ILE A 186 -8.53 7.51 -8.39
C ILE A 186 -7.29 7.45 -7.48
N LEU A 187 -6.18 8.06 -7.92
CA LEU A 187 -4.89 8.01 -7.23
C LEU A 187 -4.77 9.04 -6.09
N ARG A 188 -5.79 9.88 -5.89
CA ARG A 188 -5.74 10.90 -4.83
C ARG A 188 -5.62 10.22 -3.48
N SER A 189 -4.81 10.80 -2.59
CA SER A 189 -4.60 10.27 -1.26
C SER A 189 -5.90 10.11 -0.47
N ALA A 190 -6.96 10.88 -0.78
CA ALA A 190 -8.27 10.82 -0.11
C ALA A 190 -9.28 9.86 -0.76
N TYR A 191 -8.94 9.29 -1.92
CA TYR A 191 -9.86 8.46 -2.66
C TYR A 191 -10.08 7.10 -1.99
N ARG A 192 -11.26 6.90 -1.42
CA ARG A 192 -11.69 5.63 -0.83
C ARG A 192 -12.29 4.70 -1.87
N SER A 193 -11.90 3.43 -1.81
CA SER A 193 -12.55 2.36 -2.55
C SER A 193 -12.68 1.12 -1.68
N CYS A 194 -13.24 0.04 -2.23
CA CYS A 194 -13.39 -1.23 -1.55
C CYS A 194 -13.25 -2.41 -2.50
N SER A 195 -13.01 -3.59 -1.94
CA SER A 195 -13.10 -4.86 -2.65
C SER A 195 -13.65 -5.95 -1.72
N TYR A 196 -14.11 -7.06 -2.31
CA TYR A 196 -14.59 -8.22 -1.58
C TYR A 196 -13.41 -8.86 -0.83
N PRO A 197 -13.53 -9.18 0.47
CA PRO A 197 -12.42 -9.70 1.27
C PRO A 197 -11.83 -10.99 0.71
N GLU A 198 -12.62 -11.80 -0.01
CA GLU A 198 -12.17 -13.05 -0.64
C GLU A 198 -11.73 -12.88 -2.11
N GLY A 199 -11.86 -11.66 -2.64
CA GLY A 199 -11.37 -11.29 -3.96
C GLY A 199 -9.85 -11.39 -4.02
N ARG A 200 -9.34 -11.82 -5.17
CA ARG A 200 -7.90 -12.03 -5.44
C ARG A 200 -7.57 -11.36 -6.76
N ASP A 201 -7.72 -10.04 -6.80
CA ASP A 201 -7.57 -9.25 -8.02
C ASP A 201 -6.10 -9.03 -8.40
N ASN A 202 -5.82 -8.84 -9.69
CA ASN A 202 -4.45 -8.66 -10.22
C ASN A 202 -3.89 -7.24 -10.01
N ASN A 203 -4.64 -6.40 -9.33
CA ASN A 203 -4.31 -5.01 -9.08
C ASN A 203 -4.52 -4.61 -7.60
N VAL A 204 -4.78 -5.59 -6.72
CA VAL A 204 -4.89 -5.40 -5.27
C VAL A 204 -3.76 -6.18 -4.59
N GLY A 205 -2.92 -5.45 -3.88
CA GLY A 205 -1.88 -5.94 -2.99
C GLY A 205 -2.08 -5.34 -1.59
N PHE A 206 -0.98 -5.13 -0.87
CA PHE A 206 -1.03 -4.56 0.48
C PHE A 206 0.35 -4.08 0.92
N ARG A 207 0.34 -3.26 1.97
CA ARG A 207 1.49 -2.95 2.82
C ARG A 207 1.11 -3.16 4.28
N CYS A 208 2.08 -3.22 5.18
CA CYS A 208 1.83 -3.49 6.59
C CYS A 208 2.29 -2.34 7.49
N VAL A 209 1.77 -2.34 8.72
CA VAL A 209 2.17 -1.44 9.80
C VAL A 209 2.57 -2.19 11.07
N LYS A 210 3.35 -1.54 11.92
CA LYS A 210 3.74 -2.00 13.24
C LYS A 210 3.68 -0.85 14.23
N GLN A 211 3.12 -1.07 15.41
CA GLN A 211 3.04 -0.02 16.44
C GLN A 211 4.45 0.44 16.84
N SER A 212 4.67 1.77 16.93
CA SER A 212 5.88 2.28 17.61
C SER A 212 5.72 2.04 19.10
N LYS A 213 6.78 1.57 19.75
CA LYS A 213 6.88 1.60 21.21
C LYS A 213 6.77 3.04 21.73
#